data_AF-G5E161-F1
#
_entry.id   AF-G5E161-F1
#
_cell.length_a   1.000
_cell.length_b   1.000
_cell.length_c   1.000
_cell.angle_alpha   90.00
_cell.angle_beta   90.00
_cell.angle_gamma   90.00
#
_symmetry.space_group_name_H-M   'P 1'
#
loop_
_entity.id
_entity.type
_entity.pdbx_description
1 polymer ?
#
loop_
_entity_poly.entity_id
_entity_poly.type
_entity_poly.pdbx_seq_one_letter_code
_entity_poly.pdbx_strand_id
1 'polypeptide(L)'
;ADVPHSLLAWSLLFLASVQALTPTHYLNQADVQRLKQTLEHPLSNVENAYHYVGFKALGQSLLDEQAACNFIRSSLDPGSVDSLFYVSQASQALSKCQVAISNETRDLLLGAVSEDSSVTQIYHAVGALSATLENPILWNVADVLKFPEEDSPVPVQSKNLFTPKPDIQHLFREPEKRPPTVVSNTFTALALAPLLLLFILWIKIGVNISNFSFSPSTIIFHLGHAAMLGLMYVYWTQLNMFQTLKYLAVLGTITFLAGNRMLAHKAVKR
;
A
#
# COMPACT_ATOMS: atom_id res chain seq x y z
N ALA A 1 -7.22 -37.79 -4.99
CA ALA A 1 -6.85 -37.83 -3.56
C ALA A 1 -7.54 -36.64 -2.93
N ASP A 2 -8.76 -36.88 -2.44
CA ASP A 2 -9.68 -35.83 -2.03
C ASP A 2 -9.33 -35.37 -0.61
N VAL A 3 -9.01 -34.07 -0.49
CA VAL A 3 -8.82 -33.40 0.80
C VAL A 3 -10.21 -33.02 1.33
N PRO A 4 -10.59 -33.40 2.56
CA PRO A 4 -11.94 -33.18 3.05
C PRO A 4 -12.20 -31.67 3.27
N HIS A 5 -13.27 -31.18 2.65
CA HIS A 5 -13.77 -29.79 2.67
C HIS A 5 -14.07 -29.23 4.09
N SER A 6 -14.02 -30.05 5.13
CA SER A 6 -14.27 -29.63 6.51
C SER A 6 -13.13 -28.80 7.10
N LEU A 7 -11.88 -28.99 6.69
CA LEU A 7 -10.73 -28.30 7.31
C LEU A 7 -10.55 -26.85 6.85
N LEU A 8 -11.04 -26.50 5.64
CA LEU A 8 -11.00 -25.12 5.13
C LEU A 8 -12.05 -24.20 5.78
N ALA A 9 -13.15 -24.77 6.28
CA ALA A 9 -14.23 -24.00 6.90
C ALA A 9 -13.82 -23.46 8.30
N TRP A 10 -13.01 -24.21 9.05
CA TRP A 10 -12.57 -23.78 10.38
C TRP A 10 -11.48 -22.70 10.36
N SER A 11 -10.66 -22.64 9.31
CA SER A 11 -9.66 -21.57 9.16
C SER A 11 -10.25 -20.19 8.86
N LEU A 12 -11.45 -20.12 8.29
CA LEU A 12 -12.10 -18.85 7.93
C LEU A 12 -12.84 -18.19 9.10
N LEU A 13 -13.18 -18.94 10.15
CA LEU A 13 -13.89 -18.40 11.32
C LEU A 13 -12.99 -17.74 12.38
N PHE A 14 -11.67 -17.97 12.33
CA PHE A 14 -10.73 -17.39 13.29
C PHE A 14 -10.18 -16.00 12.91
N LEU A 15 -10.48 -15.51 11.70
CA LEU A 15 -10.02 -14.20 11.20
C LEU A 15 -10.97 -13.04 11.51
N ALA A 16 -12.12 -13.29 12.14
CA ALA A 16 -13.13 -12.25 12.40
C ALA A 16 -13.05 -11.60 13.81
N SER A 17 -12.15 -12.04 14.69
CA SER A 17 -12.13 -11.61 16.10
C SER A 17 -11.01 -10.64 16.49
N VAL A 18 -10.26 -10.07 15.54
CA VAL A 18 -9.25 -9.05 15.84
C VAL A 18 -9.64 -7.72 15.19
N GLN A 19 -10.59 -7.02 15.81
CA GLN A 19 -10.70 -5.57 15.64
C GLN A 19 -9.63 -4.93 16.54
N ALA A 20 -8.47 -4.64 15.96
CA ALA A 20 -7.44 -3.84 16.61
C ALA A 20 -7.96 -2.41 16.83
N LEU A 21 -7.81 -1.88 18.05
CA LEU A 21 -8.11 -0.49 18.37
C LEU A 21 -7.11 0.43 17.64
N THR A 22 -7.55 1.08 16.57
CA THR A 22 -6.79 2.18 15.97
C THR A 22 -6.98 3.45 16.80
N PRO A 23 -5.91 4.17 17.19
CA PRO A 23 -6.06 5.44 17.89
C PRO A 23 -6.77 6.45 16.98
N THR A 24 -7.91 6.97 17.43
CA THR A 24 -8.61 8.06 16.75
C THR A 24 -7.86 9.36 16.99
N HIS A 25 -7.68 10.16 15.94
CA HIS A 25 -6.96 11.45 16.00
C HIS A 25 -7.72 12.58 16.74
N TYR A 26 -8.87 12.28 17.36
CA TYR A 26 -9.75 13.23 18.03
C TYR A 26 -10.19 12.71 19.41
N LEU A 27 -10.44 13.64 20.34
CA LEU A 27 -10.96 13.34 21.67
C LEU A 27 -12.40 12.81 21.58
N ASN A 28 -12.67 11.65 22.16
CA ASN A 28 -14.01 11.12 22.27
C ASN A 28 -14.73 11.71 23.50
N GLN A 29 -16.06 11.58 23.57
CA GLN A 29 -16.87 12.11 24.66
C GLN A 29 -16.46 11.55 26.03
N ALA A 30 -16.02 10.28 26.08
CA ALA A 30 -15.48 9.68 27.30
C ALA A 30 -14.16 10.35 27.76
N ASP A 31 -13.29 10.71 26.81
CA ASP A 31 -12.04 11.40 27.10
C ASP A 31 -12.31 12.82 27.62
N VAL A 32 -13.27 13.52 27.03
CA VAL A 32 -13.71 14.84 27.49
C VAL A 32 -14.24 14.79 28.92
N GLN A 33 -15.03 13.77 29.27
CA GLN A 33 -15.53 13.61 30.65
C GLN A 33 -14.40 13.31 31.65
N ARG A 34 -13.43 12.48 31.27
CA ARG A 34 -12.26 12.19 32.11
C ARG A 34 -11.39 13.42 32.32
N LEU A 35 -11.16 14.21 31.27
CA LEU A 35 -10.42 15.46 31.35
C LEU A 35 -11.16 16.49 32.22
N LYS A 36 -12.49 16.56 32.08
CA LYS A 36 -13.34 17.39 32.93
C LYS A 36 -13.14 17.07 34.42
N GLN A 37 -13.26 15.80 34.80
CA GLN A 37 -13.04 15.34 36.18
C GLN A 37 -11.63 15.64 36.70
N THR A 38 -10.63 15.64 35.81
CA THR A 38 -9.25 15.94 36.19
C THR A 38 -9.03 17.43 36.42
N LEU A 39 -9.74 18.29 35.70
CA LEU A 39 -9.64 19.74 35.82
C LEU A 39 -10.51 20.31 36.95
N GLU A 40 -11.50 19.55 37.45
CA GLU A 40 -12.37 19.95 38.57
C GLU A 40 -11.58 19.95 39.89
N HIS A 41 -11.00 21.11 40.22
CA HIS A 41 -10.33 21.37 41.49
C HIS A 41 -11.06 22.45 42.30
N PRO A 42 -11.05 22.36 43.65
CA PRO A 42 -11.60 23.41 44.50
C PRO A 42 -10.80 24.72 44.37
N LEU A 43 -11.52 25.84 44.42
CA LEU A 43 -11.00 27.22 44.36
C LEU A 43 -10.26 27.61 45.65
N SER A 44 -9.11 27.00 45.92
CA SER A 44 -8.30 27.27 47.12
C SER A 44 -7.08 28.16 46.85
N ASN A 45 -6.51 28.10 45.65
CA ASN A 45 -5.34 28.87 45.24
C ASN A 45 -5.55 29.50 43.84
N VAL A 46 -4.70 30.46 43.49
CA VAL A 46 -4.75 31.14 42.18
C VAL A 46 -4.37 30.19 41.04
N GLU A 47 -3.47 29.25 41.30
CA GLU A 47 -3.03 28.24 40.33
C GLU A 47 -4.19 27.32 39.92
N ASN A 48 -5.06 26.89 40.84
CA ASN A 48 -6.21 26.07 40.48
C ASN A 48 -7.21 26.84 39.61
N ALA A 49 -7.29 28.16 39.75
CA ALA A 49 -8.13 28.99 38.89
C ALA A 49 -7.64 28.98 37.43
N TYR A 50 -6.37 28.72 37.16
CA TYR A 50 -5.86 28.58 35.80
C TYR A 50 -6.44 27.37 35.06
N HIS A 51 -6.87 26.31 35.76
CA HIS A 51 -7.52 25.15 35.13
C HIS A 51 -8.82 25.52 34.39
N TYR A 52 -9.44 26.68 34.67
CA TYR A 52 -10.59 27.19 33.91
C TYR A 52 -10.29 27.47 32.44
N VAL A 53 -9.03 27.78 32.11
CA VAL A 53 -8.58 27.89 30.71
C VAL A 53 -8.77 26.53 30.00
N GLY A 54 -8.45 25.43 30.68
CA GLY A 54 -8.66 24.07 30.19
C GLY A 54 -10.13 23.74 29.96
N PHE A 55 -11.03 24.14 30.87
CA PHE A 55 -12.47 23.96 30.68
C PHE A 55 -13.01 24.70 29.45
N LYS A 56 -12.57 25.94 29.23
CA LYS A 56 -12.92 26.70 28.03
C LYS A 56 -12.41 26.03 26.76
N ALA A 57 -11.18 25.49 26.78
CA ALA A 57 -10.62 24.76 25.64
C ALA A 57 -11.40 23.47 25.33
N LEU A 58 -12.02 22.83 26.33
CA LEU A 58 -12.91 21.67 26.16
C LEU A 58 -14.34 22.06 25.70
N GLY A 59 -14.65 23.35 25.55
CA GLY A 59 -15.96 23.85 25.15
C GLY A 59 -17.07 23.59 26.19
N GLN A 60 -16.71 23.36 27.46
CA GLN A 60 -17.65 23.09 28.55
C GLN A 60 -17.96 24.38 29.32
N SER A 61 -19.24 24.62 29.62
CA SER A 61 -19.68 25.74 30.46
C SER A 61 -19.54 25.40 31.94
N LEU A 62 -18.99 26.31 32.72
CA LEU A 62 -18.94 26.22 34.19
C LEU A 62 -20.31 26.54 34.80
N LEU A 63 -20.70 25.79 35.82
CA LEU A 63 -21.99 25.95 36.51
C LEU A 63 -22.07 27.27 37.32
N ASP A 64 -20.95 27.73 37.89
CA ASP A 64 -20.87 28.92 38.76
C ASP A 64 -19.83 29.95 38.26
N GLU A 65 -20.03 30.49 37.06
CA GLU A 65 -19.12 31.47 36.41
C GLU A 65 -18.91 32.74 37.27
N GLN A 66 -19.94 33.19 37.99
CA GLN A 66 -19.89 34.41 38.79
C GLN A 66 -19.08 34.24 40.09
N ALA A 67 -19.19 33.09 40.76
CA ALA A 67 -18.43 32.81 41.98
C ALA A 67 -16.93 32.68 41.67
N ALA A 68 -16.60 32.02 40.56
CA ALA A 68 -15.22 31.91 40.06
C ALA A 68 -14.63 33.30 39.75
N CYS A 69 -15.39 34.17 39.06
CA CYS A 69 -14.93 35.52 38.76
C CYS A 69 -14.70 36.38 40.02
N ASN A 70 -15.55 36.23 41.04
CA ASN A 70 -15.37 36.93 42.31
C ASN A 70 -14.10 36.46 43.03
N PHE A 71 -13.82 35.16 43.05
CA PHE A 71 -12.60 34.59 43.61
C PHE A 71 -11.35 35.13 42.90
N ILE A 72 -11.32 35.04 41.57
CA ILE A 72 -10.21 35.52 40.72
C ILE A 72 -9.87 36.98 41.00
N ARG A 73 -10.87 37.86 41.16
CA ARG A 73 -10.66 39.27 41.51
C ARG A 73 -10.13 39.46 42.93
N SER A 74 -10.61 38.68 43.89
CA SER A 74 -10.20 38.80 45.30
C SER A 74 -8.79 38.26 45.58
N SER A 75 -8.32 37.32 44.75
CA SER A 75 -7.02 36.66 44.92
C SER A 75 -5.90 37.26 44.07
N LEU A 76 -6.14 38.41 43.43
CA LEU A 76 -5.15 39.13 42.64
C LEU A 76 -4.06 39.73 43.55
N ASP A 77 -2.82 39.31 43.34
CA ASP A 77 -1.63 39.92 43.95
C ASP A 77 -0.90 40.77 42.91
N PRO A 78 -0.89 42.12 43.04
CA PRO A 78 -0.23 43.00 42.08
C PRO A 78 1.30 42.89 42.10
N GLY A 79 1.91 42.30 43.14
CA GLY A 79 3.36 42.17 43.25
C GLY A 79 3.96 40.93 42.57
N SER A 80 3.12 39.98 42.14
CA SER A 80 3.57 38.67 41.65
C SER A 80 3.20 38.45 40.18
N VAL A 81 4.21 38.26 39.33
CA VAL A 81 4.05 37.94 37.90
C VAL A 81 3.21 36.68 37.68
N ASP A 82 3.41 35.65 38.51
CA ASP A 82 2.71 34.37 38.39
C ASP A 82 1.23 34.51 38.74
N SER A 83 0.92 35.27 39.80
CA SER A 83 -0.46 35.56 40.19
C SER A 83 -1.18 36.35 39.08
N LEU A 84 -0.51 37.37 38.53
CA LEU A 84 -1.02 38.17 37.42
C LEU A 84 -1.31 37.31 36.18
N PHE A 85 -0.42 36.36 35.85
CA PHE A 85 -0.63 35.42 34.75
C PHE A 85 -1.85 34.52 34.96
N TYR A 86 -1.91 33.82 36.09
CA TYR A 86 -3.01 32.89 36.37
C TYR A 86 -4.37 33.59 36.45
N VAL A 87 -4.44 34.76 37.11
CA VAL A 87 -5.67 35.56 37.21
C VAL A 87 -6.13 36.09 35.86
N SER A 88 -5.24 36.69 35.09
CA SER A 88 -5.60 37.31 33.81
C SER A 88 -6.06 36.26 32.80
N GLN A 89 -5.34 35.15 32.66
CA GLN A 89 -5.70 34.03 31.78
C GLN A 89 -7.01 33.35 32.22
N ALA A 90 -7.19 33.12 33.53
CA ALA A 90 -8.44 32.57 34.05
C ALA A 90 -9.63 33.53 33.82
N SER A 91 -9.42 34.83 33.95
CA SER A 91 -10.47 35.83 33.68
C SER A 91 -10.88 35.85 32.20
N GLN A 92 -9.92 35.73 31.29
CA GLN A 92 -10.18 35.61 29.85
C GLN A 92 -10.96 34.32 29.51
N ALA A 93 -10.83 33.28 30.35
CA ALA A 93 -11.60 32.05 30.19
C ALA A 93 -13.10 32.24 30.51
N LEU A 94 -13.47 33.28 31.25
CA LEU A 94 -14.84 33.58 31.63
C LEU A 94 -15.39 34.72 30.76
N SER A 95 -16.55 34.51 30.16
CA SER A 95 -17.14 35.43 29.17
C SER A 95 -17.52 36.80 29.74
N LYS A 96 -17.73 36.89 31.06
CA LYS A 96 -18.20 38.10 31.77
C LYS A 96 -17.21 38.62 32.83
N CYS A 97 -15.98 38.13 32.86
CA CYS A 97 -14.99 38.51 33.86
C CYS A 97 -13.87 39.36 33.25
N GLN A 98 -13.93 40.68 33.44
CA GLN A 98 -12.80 41.57 33.15
C GLN A 98 -12.02 41.83 34.43
N VAL A 99 -10.70 41.67 34.37
CA VAL A 99 -9.75 42.07 35.42
C VAL A 99 -9.00 43.29 34.88
N ALA A 100 -9.18 44.44 35.54
CA ALA A 100 -8.43 45.64 35.22
C ALA A 100 -7.08 45.58 35.93
N ILE A 101 -6.00 45.59 35.16
CA ILE A 101 -4.61 45.67 35.66
C ILE A 101 -4.22 47.16 35.75
N SER A 102 -3.56 47.55 36.84
CA SER A 102 -3.12 48.93 37.07
C SER A 102 -1.90 49.29 36.21
N ASN A 103 -1.53 50.57 36.13
CA ASN A 103 -0.36 50.98 35.35
C ASN A 103 0.95 50.49 35.97
N GLU A 104 1.01 50.42 37.30
CA GLU A 104 2.18 49.96 38.06
C GLU A 104 2.46 48.47 37.83
N THR A 105 1.40 47.68 37.71
CA THR A 105 1.49 46.24 37.42
C THR A 105 1.91 45.99 35.97
N ARG A 106 1.50 46.85 35.04
CA ARG A 106 1.98 46.80 33.64
C ARG A 106 3.48 47.06 33.56
N ASP A 107 4.00 48.05 34.30
CA ASP A 107 5.42 48.36 34.32
C ASP A 107 6.25 47.23 34.95
N LEU A 108 5.72 46.58 36.01
CA LEU A 108 6.32 45.40 36.62
C LEU A 108 6.43 44.24 35.62
N LEU A 109 5.36 43.97 34.87
CA LEU A 109 5.35 42.88 33.89
C LEU A 109 6.26 43.18 32.70
N LEU A 110 6.35 44.44 32.24
CA LEU A 110 7.30 44.86 31.21
C LEU A 110 8.76 44.72 31.69
N GLY A 111 9.04 45.03 32.96
CA GLY A 111 10.36 44.80 33.56
C GLY A 111 10.75 43.32 33.68
N ALA A 112 9.76 42.45 33.87
CA ALA A 112 9.95 40.99 33.88
C ALA A 112 10.22 40.40 32.48
N VAL A 113 9.94 41.13 31.39
CA VAL A 113 10.35 40.76 30.03
C VAL A 113 11.75 41.30 29.77
N SER A 114 12.73 40.66 30.40
CA SER A 114 14.15 41.02 30.30
C SER A 114 15.02 39.78 30.08
N GLU A 115 16.21 39.98 29.52
CA GLU A 115 17.17 38.89 29.24
C GLU A 115 17.63 38.16 30.52
N ASP A 116 17.58 38.82 31.68
CA ASP A 116 17.97 38.27 32.98
C ASP A 116 16.87 37.42 33.64
N SER A 117 15.66 37.41 33.09
CA SER A 117 14.51 36.69 33.65
C SER A 117 14.44 35.24 33.16
N SER A 118 13.88 34.34 33.98
CA SER A 118 13.68 32.96 33.55
C SER A 118 12.65 32.84 32.42
N VAL A 119 12.78 31.82 31.57
CA VAL A 119 11.82 31.56 30.47
C VAL A 119 10.37 31.47 30.99
N THR A 120 10.17 30.88 32.16
CA THR A 120 8.85 30.78 32.81
C THR A 120 8.30 32.15 33.19
N GLN A 121 9.12 33.03 33.80
CA GLN A 121 8.70 34.38 34.15
C GLN A 121 8.39 35.23 32.92
N ILE A 122 9.19 35.10 31.85
CA ILE A 122 8.91 35.79 30.58
C ILE A 122 7.57 35.30 30.01
N TYR A 123 7.33 33.98 30.00
CA TYR A 123 6.08 33.40 29.52
C TYR A 123 4.87 33.89 30.32
N HIS A 124 4.97 33.90 31.66
CA HIS A 124 3.91 34.40 32.54
C HIS A 124 3.67 35.90 32.34
N ALA A 125 4.75 36.70 32.26
CA ALA A 125 4.64 38.14 32.05
C ALA A 125 3.97 38.49 30.71
N VAL A 126 4.41 37.86 29.62
CA VAL A 126 3.84 38.06 28.28
C VAL A 126 2.39 37.56 28.22
N GLY A 127 2.08 36.42 28.82
CA GLY A 127 0.72 35.90 28.90
C GLY A 127 -0.22 36.84 29.65
N ALA A 128 0.23 37.41 30.77
CA ALA A 128 -0.53 38.39 31.54
C ALA A 128 -0.78 39.70 30.77
N LEU A 129 0.24 40.19 30.06
CA LEU A 129 0.08 41.33 29.16
C LEU A 129 -0.92 41.01 28.05
N SER A 130 -0.77 39.85 27.39
CA SER A 130 -1.60 39.48 26.25
C SER A 130 -3.07 39.35 26.60
N ALA A 131 -3.40 38.89 27.81
CA ALA A 131 -4.78 38.78 28.28
C ALA A 131 -5.46 40.13 28.53
N THR A 132 -4.67 41.19 28.72
CA THR A 132 -5.16 42.53 29.12
C THR A 132 -5.01 43.60 28.06
N LEU A 133 -4.37 43.27 26.93
CA LEU A 133 -4.29 44.16 25.78
C LEU A 133 -5.63 44.15 25.01
N GLU A 134 -6.27 45.30 24.95
CA GLU A 134 -7.53 45.48 24.21
C GLU A 134 -7.34 45.42 22.68
N ASN A 135 -6.13 45.70 22.18
CA ASN A 135 -5.81 45.77 20.75
C ASN A 135 -4.50 45.05 20.42
N PRO A 136 -4.52 43.77 20.02
CA PRO A 136 -3.33 43.10 19.53
C PRO A 136 -2.88 43.75 18.21
N ILE A 137 -1.65 44.26 18.18
CA ILE A 137 -1.06 44.85 16.97
C ILE A 137 -0.59 43.70 16.06
N LEU A 138 -1.24 43.56 14.90
CA LEU A 138 -0.84 42.61 13.86
C LEU A 138 -0.14 43.37 12.74
N TRP A 139 1.19 43.33 12.75
CA TRP A 139 2.04 43.90 11.72
C TRP A 139 2.63 42.81 10.83
N ASN A 140 2.47 42.94 9.51
CA ASN A 140 3.19 42.14 8.53
C ASN A 140 4.41 42.94 8.10
N VAL A 141 5.57 42.66 8.71
CA VAL A 141 6.80 43.46 8.48
C VAL A 141 7.40 43.20 7.09
N ALA A 142 7.40 41.94 6.65
CA ALA A 142 7.83 41.56 5.31
C ALA A 142 7.41 40.12 4.97
N ASP A 143 7.16 39.85 3.69
CA ASP A 143 7.14 38.50 3.13
C ASP A 143 8.54 38.17 2.57
N VAL A 144 9.27 37.28 3.25
CA VAL A 144 10.62 36.89 2.85
C VAL A 144 10.65 35.40 2.55
N LEU A 145 10.34 35.03 1.30
CA LEU A 145 10.61 33.71 0.75
C LEU A 145 10.97 33.84 -0.74
N LYS A 146 12.22 33.56 -1.09
CA LYS A 146 12.67 33.36 -2.47
C LYS A 146 13.23 31.94 -2.58
N PHE A 147 12.38 31.02 -3.01
CA PHE A 147 12.80 29.68 -3.40
C PHE A 147 13.18 29.68 -4.88
N PRO A 148 14.09 28.79 -5.31
CA PRO A 148 14.37 28.60 -6.73
C PRO A 148 13.06 28.32 -7.47
N GLU A 149 12.76 29.14 -8.47
CA GLU A 149 11.61 28.95 -9.34
C GLU A 149 11.85 27.68 -10.15
N GLU A 150 11.16 26.60 -9.78
CA GLU A 150 11.05 25.42 -10.62
C GLU A 150 10.26 25.86 -11.86
N ASP A 151 10.81 25.63 -13.06
CA ASP A 151 10.24 26.05 -14.35
C ASP A 151 8.79 25.55 -14.51
N SER A 152 7.81 26.33 -14.02
CA SER A 152 6.40 26.43 -14.43
C SER A 152 5.57 27.05 -13.30
N PRO A 153 4.64 27.99 -13.58
CA PRO A 153 3.67 28.43 -12.59
C PRO A 153 2.69 27.28 -12.32
N VAL A 154 2.95 26.46 -11.30
CA VAL A 154 1.93 25.57 -10.75
C VAL A 154 1.02 26.46 -9.90
N PRO A 155 -0.24 26.71 -10.30
CA PRO A 155 -1.14 27.48 -9.47
C PRO A 155 -1.24 26.77 -8.11
N VAL A 156 -1.14 27.54 -7.03
CA VAL A 156 -1.41 27.08 -5.66
C VAL A 156 -2.88 26.70 -5.59
N GLN A 157 -3.18 25.52 -6.10
CA GLN A 157 -4.48 24.91 -6.07
C GLN A 157 -4.65 24.46 -4.63
N SER A 158 -5.54 25.14 -3.88
CA SER A 158 -6.14 24.56 -2.68
C SER A 158 -6.40 23.10 -3.00
N LYS A 159 -5.70 22.15 -2.36
CA LYS A 159 -5.70 20.74 -2.76
C LYS A 159 -7.14 20.27 -2.92
N ASN A 160 -7.63 20.31 -4.16
CA ASN A 160 -8.95 19.82 -4.50
C ASN A 160 -8.79 18.31 -4.40
N LEU A 161 -9.21 17.71 -3.29
CA LEU A 161 -9.07 16.27 -3.04
C LEU A 161 -9.74 15.42 -4.14
N PHE A 162 -10.62 16.04 -4.94
CA PHE A 162 -11.43 15.43 -5.98
C PHE A 162 -11.12 15.98 -7.37
N THR A 163 -9.84 16.07 -7.75
CA THR A 163 -9.45 16.25 -9.16
C THR A 163 -9.12 14.91 -9.82
N PRO A 164 -9.52 14.70 -11.08
CA PRO A 164 -9.15 13.49 -11.82
C PRO A 164 -7.63 13.39 -11.91
N LYS A 165 -7.08 12.23 -11.52
CA LYS A 165 -5.66 11.94 -11.67
C LYS A 165 -5.31 11.78 -13.15
N PRO A 166 -4.05 12.09 -13.55
CA PRO A 166 -3.61 11.79 -14.89
C PRO A 166 -3.80 10.29 -15.18
N ASP A 167 -4.19 9.99 -16.42
CA ASP A 167 -4.39 8.62 -16.88
C ASP A 167 -3.05 7.86 -16.87
N ILE A 168 -3.08 6.62 -16.39
CA ILE A 168 -1.88 5.76 -16.28
C ILE A 168 -1.87 4.85 -17.49
N GLN A 169 -1.00 5.16 -18.45
CA GLN A 169 -0.80 4.29 -19.60
C GLN A 169 0.14 3.14 -19.25
N HIS A 170 -0.38 1.91 -19.31
CA HIS A 170 0.44 0.71 -19.13
C HIS A 170 1.40 0.54 -20.32
N LEU A 171 2.70 0.69 -20.07
CA LEU A 171 3.74 0.45 -21.08
C LEU A 171 3.95 -1.06 -21.24
N PHE A 172 3.48 -1.61 -22.35
CA PHE A 172 3.76 -2.99 -22.70
C PHE A 172 5.24 -3.19 -23.02
N ARG A 173 5.75 -4.38 -22.68
CA ARG A 173 7.09 -4.80 -23.07
C ARG A 173 7.20 -4.77 -24.60
N GLU A 174 8.27 -4.17 -25.10
CA GLU A 174 8.55 -4.18 -26.53
C GLU A 174 8.68 -5.62 -27.05
N PRO A 175 8.05 -5.95 -28.20
CA PRO A 175 8.19 -7.26 -28.81
C PRO A 175 9.65 -7.56 -29.15
N GLU A 176 10.09 -8.79 -28.88
CA GLU A 176 11.44 -9.22 -29.22
C GLU A 176 11.66 -9.24 -30.74
N LYS A 177 12.79 -8.69 -31.20
CA LYS A 177 13.14 -8.66 -32.62
C LYS A 177 13.43 -10.08 -33.11
N ARG A 178 12.72 -10.51 -34.16
CA ARG A 178 12.93 -11.81 -34.82
C ARG A 178 14.05 -11.72 -35.87
N PRO A 179 14.82 -12.80 -36.10
CA PRO A 179 15.84 -12.81 -37.14
C PRO A 179 15.24 -12.73 -38.55
N PRO A 180 16.03 -12.30 -39.56
CA PRO A 180 15.57 -12.27 -40.94
C PRO A 180 15.16 -13.65 -41.46
N THR A 181 14.08 -13.72 -42.22
CA THR A 181 13.53 -14.97 -42.78
C THR A 181 14.52 -15.70 -43.69
N VAL A 182 15.38 -14.96 -44.40
CA VAL A 182 16.44 -15.53 -45.26
C VAL A 182 17.39 -16.41 -44.46
N VAL A 183 17.80 -15.95 -43.26
CA VAL A 183 18.67 -16.72 -42.38
C VAL A 183 17.96 -18.00 -41.93
N SER A 184 16.72 -17.87 -41.46
CA SER A 184 15.92 -19.02 -41.03
C SER A 184 15.78 -20.08 -42.14
N ASN A 185 15.38 -19.67 -43.34
CA ASN A 185 15.17 -20.57 -44.47
C ASN A 185 16.47 -21.28 -44.90
N THR A 186 17.60 -20.55 -44.87
CA THR A 186 18.91 -21.12 -45.20
C THR A 186 19.27 -22.24 -44.23
N PHE A 187 19.11 -22.01 -42.92
CA PHE A 187 19.39 -23.04 -41.91
C PHE A 187 18.41 -24.21 -41.96
N THR A 188 17.14 -23.98 -42.29
CA THR A 188 16.16 -25.06 -42.53
C THR A 188 16.61 -25.94 -43.69
N ALA A 189 17.07 -25.36 -44.81
CA ALA A 189 17.60 -26.13 -45.93
C ALA A 189 18.86 -26.92 -45.55
N LEU A 190 19.78 -26.31 -44.80
CA LEU A 190 20.97 -26.99 -44.27
C LEU A 190 20.61 -28.16 -43.35
N ALA A 191 19.57 -28.03 -42.53
CA ALA A 191 19.09 -29.11 -41.65
C ALA A 191 18.50 -30.29 -42.44
N LEU A 192 17.92 -30.06 -43.62
CA LEU A 192 17.40 -31.10 -44.50
C LEU A 192 18.48 -31.75 -45.38
N ALA A 193 19.63 -31.11 -45.57
CA ALA A 193 20.70 -31.59 -46.44
C ALA A 193 21.26 -32.98 -46.06
N PRO A 194 21.50 -33.32 -44.77
CA PRO A 194 21.95 -34.66 -44.39
C PRO A 194 20.95 -35.77 -44.74
N LEU A 195 19.65 -35.48 -44.71
CA LEU A 195 18.60 -36.44 -45.10
C LEU A 195 18.65 -36.71 -46.61
N LEU A 196 18.85 -35.68 -47.42
CA LEU A 196 19.02 -35.82 -48.86
C LEU A 196 20.28 -36.64 -49.18
N LEU A 197 21.40 -36.33 -48.51
CA LEU A 197 22.66 -37.06 -48.64
C LEU A 197 22.49 -38.56 -48.31
N LEU A 198 21.74 -38.89 -47.25
CA LEU A 198 21.43 -40.27 -46.87
C LEU A 198 20.78 -41.04 -48.03
N PHE A 199 19.77 -40.47 -48.70
CA PHE A 199 19.11 -41.12 -49.81
C PHE A 199 20.03 -41.31 -51.03
N ILE A 200 20.88 -40.32 -51.35
CA ILE A 200 21.90 -40.46 -52.41
C ILE A 200 22.85 -41.61 -52.10
N LEU A 201 23.33 -41.71 -50.86
CA LEU A 201 24.24 -42.76 -50.45
C LEU A 201 23.57 -44.14 -50.49
N TRP A 202 22.32 -44.27 -50.08
CA TRP A 202 21.57 -45.52 -50.19
C TRP A 202 21.43 -46.00 -51.63
N ILE A 203 21.14 -45.09 -52.57
CA ILE A 203 21.10 -45.42 -54.00
C ILE A 203 22.48 -45.89 -54.50
N LYS A 204 23.56 -45.20 -54.10
CA LYS A 204 24.93 -45.58 -54.48
C LYS A 204 25.37 -46.93 -53.91
N ILE A 205 24.97 -47.26 -52.69
CA ILE A 205 25.27 -48.54 -52.05
C ILE A 205 24.40 -49.68 -52.63
N GLY A 206 23.30 -49.35 -53.30
CA GLY A 206 22.36 -50.33 -53.84
C GLY A 206 21.43 -50.90 -52.76
N VAL A 207 21.06 -50.10 -51.75
CA VAL A 207 20.08 -50.49 -50.73
C VAL A 207 18.74 -50.78 -51.40
N ASN A 208 18.19 -51.96 -51.15
CA ASN A 208 17.05 -52.54 -51.85
C ASN A 208 16.06 -53.15 -50.85
N ILE A 209 14.76 -53.15 -51.18
CA ILE A 209 13.64 -53.65 -50.36
C ILE A 209 13.11 -55.02 -50.88
N SER A 210 13.93 -55.83 -51.54
CA SER A 210 13.50 -57.08 -52.20
C SER A 210 13.00 -58.16 -51.23
N ASN A 211 13.36 -58.06 -49.95
CA ASN A 211 12.93 -58.99 -48.89
C ASN A 211 11.66 -58.53 -48.16
N PHE A 212 10.87 -57.66 -48.79
CA PHE A 212 9.58 -57.25 -48.26
C PHE A 212 8.53 -58.35 -48.49
N SER A 213 7.90 -58.79 -47.40
CA SER A 213 6.85 -59.80 -47.44
C SER A 213 5.49 -59.13 -47.33
N PHE A 214 4.58 -59.42 -48.26
CA PHE A 214 3.19 -58.95 -48.22
C PHE A 214 2.31 -59.77 -47.27
N SER A 215 2.85 -60.11 -46.10
CA SER A 215 2.10 -60.76 -45.03
C SER A 215 1.27 -59.72 -44.27
N PRO A 216 0.04 -60.07 -43.81
CA PRO A 216 -0.80 -59.15 -43.05
C PRO A 216 -0.09 -58.50 -41.85
N SER A 217 0.73 -59.27 -41.11
CA SER A 217 1.49 -58.73 -39.96
C SER A 217 2.54 -57.70 -40.37
N THR A 218 3.17 -57.86 -41.54
CA THR A 218 4.18 -56.92 -42.05
C THR A 218 3.53 -55.62 -42.47
N ILE A 219 2.41 -55.69 -43.20
CA ILE A 219 1.66 -54.51 -43.65
C ILE A 219 1.11 -53.75 -42.44
N ILE A 220 0.43 -54.44 -41.51
CA ILE A 220 -0.14 -53.82 -40.31
C ILE A 220 0.96 -53.18 -39.44
N PHE A 221 2.13 -53.82 -39.32
CA PHE A 221 3.24 -53.25 -38.56
C PHE A 221 3.77 -51.94 -39.17
N HIS A 222 4.07 -51.91 -40.48
CA HIS A 222 4.60 -50.70 -41.12
C HIS A 222 3.56 -49.59 -41.22
N LEU A 223 2.31 -49.93 -41.52
CA LEU A 223 1.20 -48.97 -41.54
C LEU A 223 0.92 -48.42 -40.13
N GLY A 224 0.93 -49.28 -39.10
CA GLY A 224 0.79 -48.88 -37.71
C GLY A 224 1.92 -47.97 -37.24
N HIS A 225 3.16 -48.27 -37.63
CA HIS A 225 4.31 -47.42 -37.32
C HIS A 225 4.22 -46.05 -38.03
N ALA A 226 3.88 -46.03 -39.32
CA ALA A 226 3.63 -44.78 -40.05
C ALA A 226 2.47 -43.98 -39.45
N ALA A 227 1.40 -44.65 -39.01
CA ALA A 227 0.27 -44.01 -38.33
C ALA A 227 0.66 -43.43 -36.97
N MET A 228 1.56 -44.05 -36.20
CA MET A 228 2.09 -43.48 -34.96
C MET A 228 2.95 -42.22 -35.21
N LEU A 229 3.79 -42.22 -36.25
CA LEU A 229 4.55 -41.03 -36.65
C LEU A 229 3.63 -39.91 -37.13
N GLY A 230 2.60 -40.25 -37.93
CA GLY A 230 1.55 -39.31 -38.32
C GLY A 230 0.76 -38.78 -37.13
N LEU A 231 0.44 -39.61 -36.14
CA LEU A 231 -0.20 -39.19 -34.90
C LEU A 231 0.68 -38.20 -34.13
N MET A 232 2.01 -38.36 -34.12
CA MET A 232 2.91 -37.36 -33.53
C MET A 232 2.86 -36.01 -34.24
N TYR A 233 2.75 -35.99 -35.57
CA TYR A 233 2.53 -34.75 -36.32
C TYR A 233 1.18 -34.10 -35.99
N VAL A 234 0.12 -34.90 -35.89
CA VAL A 234 -1.23 -34.44 -35.52
C VAL A 234 -1.29 -33.96 -34.07
N TYR A 235 -0.51 -34.58 -33.17
CA TYR A 235 -0.27 -34.08 -31.81
C TYR A 235 0.40 -32.72 -31.81
N TRP A 236 1.45 -32.54 -32.60
CA TRP A 236 2.15 -31.26 -32.69
C TRP A 236 1.26 -30.12 -33.21
N THR A 237 0.26 -30.42 -34.04
CA THR A 237 -0.59 -29.41 -34.67
C THR A 237 -1.92 -29.15 -33.96
N GLN A 238 -2.58 -30.17 -33.39
CA GLN A 238 -3.97 -30.06 -32.95
C GLN A 238 -4.35 -30.81 -31.67
N LEU A 239 -3.74 -31.96 -31.34
CA LEU A 239 -4.24 -32.82 -30.26
C LEU A 239 -3.68 -32.46 -28.88
N ASN A 240 -4.51 -32.69 -27.86
CA ASN A 240 -4.08 -32.62 -26.46
C ASN A 240 -3.36 -33.92 -26.03
N MET A 241 -2.61 -33.83 -24.92
CA MET A 241 -1.80 -34.96 -24.43
C MET A 241 -2.64 -36.21 -24.14
N PHE A 242 -3.76 -36.09 -23.43
CA PHE A 242 -4.62 -37.25 -23.10
C PHE A 242 -5.27 -37.90 -24.32
N GLN A 243 -5.66 -37.10 -25.33
CA GLN A 243 -6.21 -37.62 -26.58
C GLN A 243 -5.14 -38.41 -27.35
N THR A 244 -3.94 -37.85 -27.44
CA THR A 244 -2.79 -38.48 -28.09
C THR A 244 -2.44 -39.78 -27.40
N LEU A 245 -2.37 -39.81 -26.06
CA LEU A 245 -2.11 -41.03 -25.29
C LEU A 245 -3.17 -42.11 -25.55
N LYS A 246 -4.46 -41.74 -25.63
CA LYS A 246 -5.53 -42.69 -25.97
C LYS A 246 -5.33 -43.32 -27.35
N TYR A 247 -5.08 -42.50 -28.38
CA TYR A 247 -4.87 -43.01 -29.73
C TYR A 247 -3.58 -43.80 -29.86
N LEU A 248 -2.51 -43.35 -29.21
CA LEU A 248 -1.21 -44.02 -29.17
C LEU A 248 -1.30 -45.37 -28.44
N ALA A 249 -2.09 -45.49 -27.37
CA ALA A 249 -2.29 -46.76 -26.68
C ALA A 249 -2.95 -47.80 -27.59
N VAL A 250 -3.98 -47.41 -28.34
CA VAL A 250 -4.66 -48.29 -29.30
C VAL A 250 -3.73 -48.67 -30.46
N LEU A 251 -3.17 -47.67 -31.16
CA LEU A 251 -2.26 -47.89 -32.30
C LEU A 251 -1.00 -48.65 -31.89
N GLY A 252 -0.45 -48.33 -30.71
CA GLY A 252 0.72 -48.97 -30.13
C GLY A 252 0.47 -50.44 -29.82
N THR A 253 -0.67 -50.79 -29.23
CA THR A 253 -1.04 -52.19 -28.96
C THR A 253 -1.16 -52.99 -30.25
N ILE A 254 -1.85 -52.45 -31.27
CA ILE A 254 -1.99 -53.11 -32.58
C ILE A 254 -0.62 -53.31 -33.24
N THR A 255 0.19 -52.24 -33.26
CA THR A 255 1.53 -52.28 -33.88
C THR A 255 2.46 -53.23 -33.14
N PHE A 256 2.37 -53.29 -31.81
CA PHE A 256 3.14 -54.22 -30.97
C PHE A 256 2.84 -55.68 -31.30
N LEU A 257 1.56 -56.06 -31.37
CA LEU A 257 1.16 -57.43 -31.68
C LEU A 257 1.56 -57.83 -33.11
N ALA A 258 1.34 -56.94 -34.09
CA ALA A 258 1.73 -57.17 -35.47
C ALA A 258 3.26 -57.28 -35.61
N GLY A 259 4.00 -56.42 -34.92
CA GLY A 259 5.47 -56.42 -34.87
C GLY A 259 6.02 -57.71 -34.25
N ASN A 260 5.47 -58.16 -33.13
CA ASN A 260 5.88 -59.42 -32.50
C ASN A 260 5.75 -60.60 -33.48
N ARG A 261 4.62 -60.69 -34.19
CA ARG A 261 4.40 -61.74 -35.19
C ARG A 261 5.33 -61.61 -36.41
N MET A 262 5.53 -60.40 -36.92
CA MET A 262 6.43 -60.13 -38.05
C MET A 262 7.88 -60.50 -37.72
N LEU A 263 8.36 -60.07 -36.55
CA LEU A 263 9.73 -60.31 -36.09
C LEU A 263 9.97 -61.80 -35.83
N ALA A 264 9.01 -62.50 -35.20
CA ALA A 264 9.09 -63.95 -35.02
C ALA A 264 9.20 -64.69 -36.37
N HIS A 265 8.39 -64.32 -37.37
CA HIS A 265 8.47 -64.91 -38.71
C HIS A 265 9.81 -64.63 -39.40
N LYS A 266 10.38 -63.42 -39.25
CA LYS A 266 11.71 -63.11 -39.79
C LYS A 266 12.83 -63.83 -39.05
N ALA A 267 12.71 -64.05 -37.74
CA ALA A 267 13.69 -64.77 -36.94
C ALA A 267 13.81 -66.25 -37.37
N VAL A 268 12.70 -66.89 -37.76
CA VAL A 268 12.69 -68.28 -38.27
C VAL A 268 13.41 -68.41 -39.61
N LYS A 269 13.49 -67.33 -40.40
CA LYS A 269 14.12 -67.32 -41.74
C LYS A 269 15.59 -66.86 -41.69
N ARG A 270 16.15 -66.63 -40.51
CA ARG A 270 17.52 -66.15 -40.29
C ARG A 270 18.48 -67.33 -40.16
#